data_AF-A0A1C7NAM8-F1
#
_entry.id   AF-A0A1C7NAM8-F1
#
_cell.length_a   1.000
_cell.length_b   1.000
_cell.length_c   1.000
_cell.angle_alpha   90.00
_cell.angle_beta   90.00
_cell.angle_gamma   90.00
#
_symmetry.space_group_name_H-M   'P 1'
#
loop_
_entity.id
_entity.type
_entity.pdbx_description
1 polymer ?
#
loop_
_entity_poly.entity_id
_entity_poly.type
_entity_poly.pdbx_seq_one_letter_code
_entity_poly.pdbx_strand_id
1 'polypeptide(L)'
;MSDFGDFNTPSEDPTADFLARERAALGEDADFFNNDTDLISTSNDLTSPVNLASAASLPTSPAIFESPQIHHQTTDIGFPAQPDNSFTTFETNYPKAEELETSQAFHKALLPEEEPETVRQWREKQAEIIAQRDAEAEAKKEEKIKHAREEIDKFYEDYNDKKQKAIEENREREEVHQKSIEQVASSGNIWERVVKEVDATNAKTGYHSHDVSRMKELMVDLKRDSKAPGNIIEA
;
A
#
# COMPACT_ATOMS: atom_id res chain seq x y z
N MET A 1 -23.84 29.87 31.51
CA MET A 1 -22.43 29.65 31.14
C MET A 1 -22.33 28.19 30.75
N SER A 2 -21.95 27.98 29.50
CA SER A 2 -21.88 26.69 28.83
C SER A 2 -20.89 25.78 29.54
N ASP A 3 -21.38 24.68 30.10
CA ASP A 3 -20.57 23.53 30.46
C ASP A 3 -21.22 22.34 29.76
N PHE A 4 -20.90 22.21 28.47
CA PHE A 4 -21.41 21.19 27.58
C PHE A 4 -20.40 20.05 27.59
N GLY A 5 -20.78 18.98 28.31
CA GLY A 5 -20.26 17.62 28.25
C GLY A 5 -18.93 17.38 27.54
N ASP A 6 -17.85 17.39 28.32
CA ASP A 6 -16.67 16.57 28.06
C ASP A 6 -16.98 15.12 28.46
N PHE A 7 -17.65 14.40 27.58
CA PHE A 7 -17.82 12.94 27.69
C PHE A 7 -17.74 12.34 26.29
N ASN A 8 -16.50 12.12 25.85
CA ASN A 8 -16.07 10.99 25.05
C ASN A 8 -17.09 10.51 24.00
N THR A 9 -17.29 11.29 22.94
CA THR A 9 -17.99 10.82 21.75
C THR A 9 -17.02 9.98 20.92
N PRO A 10 -17.25 8.66 20.73
CA PRO A 10 -16.55 7.89 19.71
C PRO A 10 -17.15 8.30 18.36
N SER A 11 -16.81 9.51 17.91
CA SER A 11 -16.76 9.83 16.50
C SER A 11 -15.40 9.34 16.02
N GLU A 12 -15.15 8.03 16.16
CA GLU A 12 -13.99 7.36 15.57
C GLU A 12 -14.19 7.41 14.06
N ASP A 13 -13.65 8.48 13.46
CA ASP A 13 -13.27 8.40 12.07
C ASP A 13 -12.30 7.21 11.96
N PRO A 14 -12.65 6.12 11.25
CA PRO A 14 -11.78 4.96 11.12
C PRO A 14 -10.41 5.33 10.54
N THR A 15 -10.36 6.45 9.81
CA THR A 15 -9.12 7.06 9.31
C THR A 15 -8.28 7.63 10.44
N ALA A 16 -8.90 8.32 11.41
CA ALA A 16 -8.18 8.90 12.54
C ALA A 16 -7.61 7.83 13.48
N ASP A 17 -8.33 6.74 13.70
CA ASP A 17 -7.82 5.59 14.48
C ASP A 17 -6.65 4.91 13.77
N PHE A 18 -6.74 4.72 12.45
CA PHE A 18 -5.64 4.21 11.63
C PHE A 18 -4.38 5.09 11.74
N LEU A 19 -4.53 6.40 11.58
CA LEU A 19 -3.41 7.36 11.68
C LEU A 19 -2.83 7.43 13.08
N ALA A 20 -3.67 7.33 14.13
CA ALA A 20 -3.22 7.28 15.50
C ALA A 20 -2.40 6.01 15.77
N ARG A 21 -2.82 4.85 15.24
CA ARG A 21 -2.08 3.60 15.33
C ARG A 21 -0.74 3.67 14.59
N GLU A 22 -0.73 4.23 13.40
CA GLU A 22 0.49 4.44 12.61
C GLU A 22 1.47 5.35 13.37
N ARG A 23 0.99 6.46 13.92
CA ARG A 23 1.81 7.38 14.73
C ARG A 23 2.34 6.73 16.00
N ALA A 24 1.58 5.84 16.62
CA ALA A 24 2.05 5.09 17.79
C ALA A 24 3.17 4.08 17.42
N ALA A 25 3.08 3.44 16.25
CA ALA A 25 4.05 2.44 15.80
C ALA A 25 5.34 3.07 15.24
N LEU A 26 5.23 4.20 14.53
CA LEU A 26 6.34 4.84 13.80
C LEU A 26 6.86 6.13 14.44
N GLY A 27 6.10 6.75 15.34
CA GLY A 27 6.45 8.01 15.98
C GLY A 27 6.51 9.17 14.97
N GLU A 28 7.67 9.83 14.90
CA GLU A 28 7.93 10.94 13.98
C GLU A 28 7.96 10.49 12.51
N ASP A 29 8.28 9.21 12.24
CA ASP A 29 8.34 8.71 10.87
C ASP A 29 6.95 8.50 10.23
N ALA A 30 5.88 8.54 11.01
CA ALA A 30 4.51 8.38 10.50
C ALA A 30 4.13 9.50 9.51
N ASP A 31 4.74 10.68 9.64
CA ASP A 31 4.49 11.80 8.71
C ASP A 31 5.09 11.54 7.30
N PHE A 32 6.04 10.61 7.14
CA PHE A 32 6.57 10.24 5.81
C PHE A 32 5.58 9.46 4.96
N PHE A 33 4.69 8.68 5.59
CA PHE A 33 3.70 7.86 4.89
C PHE A 33 2.42 8.64 4.54
N ASN A 34 2.18 9.75 5.24
CA ASN A 34 0.99 10.59 5.06
C ASN A 34 1.16 11.68 3.99
N ASN A 35 2.38 11.94 3.53
CA ASN A 35 2.67 12.95 2.52
C ASN A 35 2.75 12.33 1.11
N ASP A 36 1.60 12.12 0.47
CA ASP A 36 1.49 11.66 -0.93
C ASP A 36 2.19 12.59 -1.95
N THR A 37 2.51 13.82 -1.57
CA THR A 37 3.05 14.85 -2.49
C THR A 37 4.57 14.82 -2.67
N ASP A 38 5.34 14.22 -1.76
CA ASP A 38 6.81 14.34 -1.78
C ASP A 38 7.55 13.14 -2.40
N LEU A 39 6.87 12.00 -2.62
CA LEU A 39 7.48 10.82 -3.24
C LEU A 39 7.73 10.99 -4.75
N ILE A 40 7.09 11.96 -5.41
CA ILE A 40 7.27 12.23 -6.85
C ILE A 40 8.42 13.23 -7.13
N SER A 41 8.85 14.02 -6.14
CA SER A 41 9.87 15.07 -6.33
C SER A 41 11.30 14.67 -5.98
N THR A 42 11.55 13.48 -5.43
CA THR A 42 12.89 13.01 -5.05
C THR A 42 13.59 12.14 -6.09
N SER A 43 13.07 12.06 -7.33
CA SER A 43 13.66 11.28 -8.43
C SER A 43 14.95 11.83 -9.04
N ASN A 44 15.60 12.82 -8.43
CA ASN A 44 16.85 13.41 -8.91
C ASN A 44 18.11 13.03 -8.13
N ASP A 45 18.06 12.11 -7.16
CA ASP A 45 19.28 11.62 -6.50
C ASP A 45 19.51 10.11 -6.71
N LEU A 46 20.43 9.82 -7.63
CA LEU A 46 20.78 8.50 -8.15
C LEU A 46 21.80 7.78 -7.26
N THR A 47 21.46 7.41 -6.02
CA THR A 47 22.30 6.47 -5.26
C THR A 47 21.54 5.59 -4.27
N SER A 48 20.59 4.76 -4.73
CA SER A 48 20.18 3.50 -4.05
C SER A 48 19.20 2.71 -4.91
N PRO A 49 19.41 1.39 -5.15
CA PRO A 49 18.44 0.58 -5.89
C PRO A 49 17.32 0.12 -4.95
N VAL A 50 16.38 1.00 -4.62
CA VAL A 50 15.05 0.55 -4.18
C VAL A 50 14.17 0.51 -5.41
N ASN A 51 14.12 -0.65 -6.04
CA ASN A 51 13.24 -0.92 -7.15
C ASN A 51 11.81 -1.11 -6.60
N LEU A 52 11.09 0.00 -6.38
CA LEU A 52 9.66 0.00 -6.05
C LEU A 52 8.77 0.09 -7.32
N ALA A 53 9.30 -0.32 -8.47
CA ALA A 53 8.53 -0.39 -9.71
C ALA A 53 7.58 -1.60 -9.71
N SER A 54 6.59 -1.61 -8.82
CA SER A 54 5.36 -2.40 -8.99
C SER A 54 4.25 -1.97 -8.02
N ALA A 55 3.91 -0.67 -7.99
CA ALA A 55 2.69 -0.20 -7.30
C ALA A 55 1.79 0.67 -8.19
N ALA A 56 2.06 0.75 -9.50
CA ALA A 56 1.17 1.39 -10.48
C ALA A 56 0.13 0.39 -11.01
N SER A 57 -0.62 -0.25 -10.12
CA SER A 57 -1.89 -0.90 -10.48
C SER A 57 -2.73 -1.08 -9.22
N LEU A 58 -3.25 0.02 -8.69
CA LEU A 58 -4.48 -0.03 -7.90
C LEU A 58 -5.54 -0.68 -8.79
N PRO A 59 -6.17 -1.80 -8.41
CA PRO A 59 -7.35 -2.27 -9.11
C PRO A 59 -8.46 -1.27 -8.82
N THR A 60 -8.68 -0.34 -9.75
CA THR A 60 -9.96 0.34 -9.90
C THR A 60 -11.05 -0.74 -9.83
N SER A 61 -12.01 -0.56 -8.92
CA SER A 61 -13.17 -1.41 -8.74
C SER A 61 -13.70 -1.93 -10.09
N PRO A 62 -13.99 -3.24 -10.26
CA PRO A 62 -14.71 -3.67 -11.42
C PRO A 62 -16.16 -3.22 -11.25
N ALA A 63 -16.46 -2.00 -11.71
CA ALA A 63 -17.81 -1.65 -12.12
C ALA A 63 -18.12 -2.43 -13.41
N ILE A 64 -18.37 -3.73 -13.25
CA ILE A 64 -19.04 -4.56 -14.25
C ILE A 64 -20.33 -5.03 -13.58
N PHE A 65 -21.28 -4.10 -13.46
CA PHE A 65 -22.69 -4.45 -13.55
C PHE A 65 -23.15 -3.98 -14.93
N GLU A 66 -22.83 -4.80 -15.93
CA GLU A 66 -23.40 -4.67 -17.25
C GLU A 66 -24.82 -5.23 -17.18
N SER A 67 -25.80 -4.33 -17.11
CA SER A 67 -27.20 -4.67 -17.32
C SER A 67 -27.32 -5.48 -18.62
N PRO A 68 -28.04 -6.61 -18.65
CA PRO A 68 -28.21 -7.36 -19.88
C PRO A 68 -28.94 -6.46 -20.89
N GLN A 69 -28.21 -6.00 -21.91
CA GLN A 69 -28.79 -5.39 -23.08
C GLN A 69 -29.59 -6.49 -23.78
N ILE A 70 -30.91 -6.44 -23.65
CA ILE A 70 -31.80 -7.30 -24.43
C ILE A 70 -31.58 -6.90 -25.89
N HIS A 71 -30.92 -7.78 -26.63
CA HIS A 71 -30.76 -7.67 -28.07
C HIS A 71 -32.14 -7.90 -28.69
N HIS A 72 -32.87 -6.82 -28.97
CA HIS A 72 -34.07 -6.88 -29.77
C HIS A 72 -33.64 -7.21 -31.20
N GLN A 73 -33.57 -8.50 -31.52
CA GLN A 73 -33.50 -8.95 -32.90
C GLN A 73 -34.84 -8.59 -33.53
N THR A 74 -34.88 -7.46 -34.22
CA THR A 74 -36.03 -7.04 -35.02
C THR A 74 -36.19 -8.03 -36.15
N THR A 75 -37.08 -9.01 -35.98
CA THR A 75 -37.70 -9.68 -37.12
C THR A 75 -38.47 -8.63 -37.89
N ASP A 76 -37.97 -8.32 -39.08
CA ASP A 76 -38.68 -7.60 -40.13
C ASP A 76 -40.01 -8.32 -40.41
N ILE A 77 -41.09 -7.79 -39.85
CA ILE A 77 -42.45 -8.04 -40.32
C ILE A 77 -42.98 -6.68 -40.72
N GLY A 78 -42.82 -6.36 -42.01
CA GLY A 78 -43.38 -5.15 -42.60
C GLY A 78 -44.88 -5.07 -42.37
N PHE A 79 -45.31 -3.99 -41.73
CA PHE A 79 -46.69 -3.50 -41.80
C PHE A 79 -46.67 -1.99 -42.04
N PRO A 80 -47.50 -1.48 -42.97
CA PRO A 80 -47.49 -0.07 -43.35
C PRO A 80 -48.05 0.80 -42.23
N ALA A 81 -47.45 1.96 -42.06
CA ALA A 81 -47.88 2.99 -41.12
C ALA A 81 -49.30 3.49 -41.43
N GLN A 82 -50.22 3.31 -40.48
CA GLN A 82 -51.47 4.07 -40.36
C GLN A 82 -51.72 4.40 -38.88
N PRO A 83 -52.19 5.61 -38.55
CA PRO A 83 -52.41 6.03 -37.18
C PRO A 83 -53.85 5.74 -36.76
N ASP A 84 -54.13 4.67 -36.01
CA ASP A 84 -55.36 4.64 -35.20
C ASP A 84 -55.41 3.53 -34.13
N ASN A 85 -55.88 3.88 -32.93
CA ASN A 85 -56.62 3.04 -31.98
C ASN A 85 -56.07 1.67 -31.51
N SER A 86 -54.81 1.57 -31.05
CA SER A 86 -54.34 0.36 -30.33
C SER A 86 -54.56 0.37 -28.80
N PHE A 87 -54.98 1.49 -28.21
CA PHE A 87 -55.29 1.52 -26.77
C PHE A 87 -56.64 0.87 -26.44
N THR A 88 -57.62 1.01 -27.34
CA THR A 88 -59.00 0.53 -27.14
C THR A 88 -59.14 -1.00 -27.30
N THR A 89 -58.20 -1.65 -27.98
CA THR A 89 -58.19 -3.11 -28.19
C THR A 89 -57.59 -3.89 -27.02
N PHE A 90 -56.77 -3.23 -26.18
CA PHE A 90 -56.22 -3.81 -24.96
C PHE A 90 -57.27 -3.81 -23.83
N GLU A 91 -58.02 -2.72 -23.66
CA GLU A 91 -59.09 -2.60 -22.66
C GLU A 91 -60.31 -3.51 -22.94
N THR A 92 -60.51 -3.98 -24.17
CA THR A 92 -61.61 -4.90 -24.52
C THR A 92 -61.30 -6.36 -24.26
N ASN A 93 -60.01 -6.73 -24.14
CA ASN A 93 -59.58 -8.10 -23.86
C ASN A 93 -59.17 -8.36 -22.39
N TYR A 94 -59.00 -7.30 -21.60
CA TYR A 94 -58.68 -7.42 -20.18
C TYR A 94 -59.70 -6.65 -19.33
N PRO A 95 -60.37 -7.29 -18.35
CA PRO A 95 -61.31 -6.59 -17.48
C PRO A 95 -60.61 -5.50 -16.68
N LYS A 96 -61.31 -4.40 -16.40
CA LYS A 96 -60.81 -3.31 -15.56
C LYS A 96 -60.38 -3.85 -14.19
N ALA A 97 -59.24 -3.38 -13.68
CA ALA A 97 -58.64 -3.82 -12.42
C ALA A 97 -59.61 -3.78 -11.21
N GLU A 98 -60.60 -2.89 -11.25
CA GLU A 98 -61.65 -2.73 -10.24
C GLU A 98 -62.59 -3.96 -10.12
N GLU A 99 -62.78 -4.71 -11.20
CA GLU A 99 -63.60 -5.94 -11.22
C GLU A 99 -62.78 -7.20 -10.85
N LEU A 100 -61.46 -7.10 -10.91
CA LEU A 100 -60.54 -8.19 -10.54
C LEU A 100 -60.39 -8.33 -9.02
N GLU A 101 -60.43 -7.22 -8.27
CA GLU A 101 -60.32 -7.21 -6.80
C GLU A 101 -61.42 -8.01 -6.08
N THR A 102 -62.60 -8.15 -6.70
CA THR A 102 -63.74 -8.90 -6.13
C THR A 102 -63.85 -10.34 -6.61
N SER A 103 -62.98 -10.76 -7.54
CA SER A 103 -63.01 -12.11 -8.09
C SER A 103 -62.47 -13.15 -7.08
N GLN A 104 -63.10 -14.32 -7.01
CA GLN A 104 -62.60 -15.45 -6.21
C GLN A 104 -61.14 -15.83 -6.55
N ALA A 105 -60.69 -15.56 -7.78
CA ALA A 105 -59.31 -15.77 -8.20
C ALA A 105 -58.32 -14.83 -7.51
N PHE A 106 -58.68 -13.55 -7.33
CA PHE A 106 -57.88 -12.58 -6.59
C PHE A 106 -57.89 -12.87 -5.09
N HIS A 107 -59.04 -13.22 -4.53
CA HIS A 107 -59.15 -13.64 -3.13
C HIS A 107 -58.40 -14.95 -2.83
N LYS A 108 -58.30 -15.87 -3.80
CA LYS A 108 -57.51 -17.10 -3.68
C LYS A 108 -56.01 -16.87 -3.87
N ALA A 109 -55.62 -15.88 -4.67
CA ALA A 109 -54.22 -15.42 -4.77
C ALA A 109 -53.75 -14.64 -3.54
N LEU A 110 -54.66 -13.99 -2.79
CA LEU A 110 -54.38 -13.37 -1.49
C LEU A 110 -54.33 -14.35 -0.33
N LEU A 111 -54.94 -15.54 -0.48
CA LEU A 111 -54.74 -16.60 0.49
C LEU A 111 -53.32 -17.14 0.33
N PRO A 112 -52.53 -17.26 1.41
CA PRO A 112 -51.28 -18.00 1.36
C PRO A 112 -51.62 -19.44 0.97
N GLU A 113 -51.52 -19.79 -0.32
CA GLU A 113 -51.50 -21.19 -0.71
C GLU A 113 -50.29 -21.80 0.00
N GLU A 114 -50.56 -22.76 0.87
CA GLU A 114 -49.54 -23.58 1.50
C GLU A 114 -48.72 -24.19 0.36
N GLU A 115 -47.53 -23.64 0.13
CA GLU A 115 -46.69 -24.03 -1.01
C GLU A 115 -46.55 -25.55 -0.99
N PRO A 116 -46.66 -26.24 -2.14
CA PRO A 116 -46.59 -27.69 -2.18
C PRO A 116 -45.30 -28.14 -1.49
N GLU A 117 -45.38 -29.17 -0.63
CA GLU A 117 -44.28 -29.55 0.28
C GLU A 117 -42.93 -29.71 -0.44
N THR A 118 -42.95 -30.12 -1.71
CA THR A 118 -41.76 -30.23 -2.57
C THR A 118 -41.09 -28.88 -2.84
N VAL A 119 -41.86 -27.82 -3.08
CA VAL A 119 -41.36 -26.45 -3.27
C VAL A 119 -40.87 -25.88 -1.96
N ARG A 120 -41.55 -26.17 -0.84
CA ARG A 120 -41.11 -25.77 0.50
C ARG A 120 -39.73 -26.36 0.82
N GLN A 121 -39.56 -27.68 0.65
CA GLN A 121 -38.29 -28.37 0.86
C GLN A 121 -37.20 -27.89 -0.11
N TRP A 122 -37.56 -27.53 -1.34
CA TRP A 122 -36.60 -26.97 -2.30
C TRP A 122 -36.12 -25.59 -1.89
N ARG A 123 -37.03 -24.69 -1.45
CA ARG A 123 -36.67 -23.37 -0.95
C ARG A 123 -35.80 -23.45 0.30
N GLU A 124 -36.12 -24.35 1.22
CA GLU A 124 -35.32 -24.59 2.43
C GLU A 124 -33.90 -25.04 2.07
N LYS A 125 -33.75 -26.01 1.16
CA LYS A 125 -32.43 -26.45 0.67
C LYS A 125 -31.66 -25.37 -0.08
N GLN A 126 -32.33 -24.55 -0.90
CA GLN A 126 -31.68 -23.44 -1.59
C GLN A 126 -31.24 -22.35 -0.62
N ALA A 127 -32.09 -22.01 0.36
CA ALA A 127 -31.75 -21.06 1.41
C ALA A 127 -30.54 -21.55 2.23
N GLU A 128 -30.48 -22.84 2.54
CA GLU A 128 -29.33 -23.44 3.23
C GLU A 128 -28.04 -23.38 2.39
N ILE A 129 -28.10 -23.68 1.08
CA ILE A 129 -26.95 -23.59 0.17
C ILE A 129 -26.46 -22.14 0.04
N ILE A 130 -27.40 -21.18 -0.08
CA ILE A 130 -27.07 -19.74 -0.14
C ILE A 130 -26.43 -19.32 1.18
N ALA A 131 -27.03 -19.66 2.31
CA ALA A 131 -26.49 -19.34 3.63
C ALA A 131 -25.09 -19.94 3.85
N GLN A 132 -24.84 -21.16 3.38
CA GLN A 132 -23.51 -21.77 3.43
C GLN A 132 -22.50 -21.00 2.56
N ARG A 133 -22.86 -20.64 1.32
CA ARG A 133 -21.98 -19.85 0.45
C ARG A 133 -21.69 -18.46 1.01
N ASP A 134 -22.69 -17.82 1.60
CA ASP A 134 -22.55 -16.49 2.20
C ASP A 134 -21.67 -16.56 3.46
N ALA A 135 -21.82 -17.61 4.28
CA ALA A 135 -20.95 -17.86 5.42
C ALA A 135 -19.48 -18.11 5.00
N GLU A 136 -19.26 -18.91 3.95
CA GLU A 136 -17.92 -19.13 3.39
C GLU A 136 -17.32 -17.85 2.79
N ALA A 137 -18.13 -17.00 2.17
CA ALA A 137 -17.70 -15.73 1.60
C ALA A 137 -17.31 -14.74 2.71
N GLU A 138 -18.11 -14.63 3.77
CA GLU A 138 -17.80 -13.75 4.90
C GLU A 138 -16.57 -14.24 5.65
N ALA A 139 -16.41 -15.55 5.87
CA ALA A 139 -15.20 -16.12 6.49
C ALA A 139 -13.93 -15.80 5.69
N LYS A 140 -13.96 -15.94 4.35
CA LYS A 140 -12.82 -15.58 3.48
C LYS A 140 -12.53 -14.08 3.49
N LYS A 141 -13.56 -13.24 3.62
CA LYS A 141 -13.40 -11.80 3.72
C LYS A 141 -12.76 -11.42 5.05
N GLU A 142 -13.20 -12.01 6.15
CA GLU A 142 -12.62 -11.79 7.47
C GLU A 142 -11.15 -12.27 7.52
N GLU A 143 -10.85 -13.44 6.95
CA GLU A 143 -9.47 -13.95 6.84
C GLU A 143 -8.58 -12.98 6.06
N LYS A 144 -9.05 -12.44 4.93
CA LYS A 144 -8.30 -11.43 4.14
C LYS A 144 -8.07 -10.15 4.92
N ILE A 145 -9.08 -9.67 5.66
CA ILE A 145 -8.94 -8.46 6.48
C ILE A 145 -7.93 -8.71 7.61
N LYS A 146 -8.00 -9.88 8.26
CA LYS A 146 -7.05 -10.27 9.31
C LYS A 146 -5.63 -10.37 8.76
N HIS A 147 -5.46 -11.03 7.63
CA HIS A 147 -4.16 -11.16 6.97
C HIS A 147 -3.59 -9.80 6.58
N ALA A 148 -4.39 -8.91 6.01
CA ALA A 148 -3.97 -7.56 5.68
C ALA A 148 -3.54 -6.75 6.93
N ARG A 149 -4.23 -6.92 8.07
CA ARG A 149 -3.83 -6.29 9.33
C ARG A 149 -2.49 -6.84 9.84
N GLU A 150 -2.33 -8.15 9.84
CA GLU A 150 -1.08 -8.82 10.24
C GLU A 150 0.09 -8.39 9.33
N GLU A 151 -0.14 -8.22 8.03
CA GLU A 151 0.88 -7.77 7.07
C GLU A 151 1.29 -6.30 7.29
N ILE A 152 0.34 -5.43 7.62
CA ILE A 152 0.62 -4.03 8.00
C ILE A 152 1.48 -4.00 9.27
N ASP A 153 1.10 -4.76 10.29
CA ASP A 153 1.84 -4.78 11.56
C ASP A 153 3.26 -5.34 11.35
N LYS A 154 3.39 -6.42 10.56
CA LYS A 154 4.70 -6.98 10.17
C LYS A 154 5.57 -5.98 9.40
N PHE A 155 4.98 -5.20 8.49
CA PHE A 155 5.71 -4.18 7.73
C PHE A 155 6.34 -3.15 8.67
N TYR A 156 5.63 -2.72 9.70
CA TYR A 156 6.14 -1.76 10.68
C TYR A 156 7.24 -2.37 11.57
N GLU A 157 7.09 -3.62 11.98
CA GLU A 157 8.17 -4.35 12.69
C GLU A 157 9.44 -4.44 11.82
N ASP A 158 9.31 -4.94 10.58
CA ASP A 158 10.42 -5.08 9.63
C ASP A 158 11.08 -3.71 9.31
N TYR A 159 10.28 -2.64 9.17
CA TYR A 159 10.78 -1.28 8.94
C TYR A 159 11.59 -0.78 10.14
N ASN A 160 11.04 -0.92 11.34
CA ASN A 160 11.70 -0.51 12.57
C ASN A 160 13.00 -1.30 12.80
N ASP A 161 13.00 -2.61 12.59
CA ASP A 161 14.19 -3.46 12.69
C ASP A 161 15.26 -3.03 11.68
N LYS A 162 14.86 -2.77 10.43
CA LYS A 162 15.78 -2.29 9.40
C LYS A 162 16.34 -0.91 9.75
N LYS A 163 15.52 0.00 10.30
CA LYS A 163 15.94 1.32 10.77
C LYS A 163 16.95 1.19 11.91
N GLN A 164 16.64 0.39 12.93
CA GLN A 164 17.55 0.17 14.05
C GLN A 164 18.86 -0.45 13.60
N LYS A 165 18.80 -1.44 12.70
CA LYS A 165 20.00 -2.05 12.12
C LYS A 165 20.84 -1.04 11.34
N ALA A 166 20.22 -0.15 10.55
CA ALA A 166 20.93 0.89 9.81
C ALA A 166 21.56 1.92 10.75
N ILE A 167 20.88 2.30 11.84
CA ILE A 167 21.42 3.20 12.86
C ILE A 167 22.62 2.55 13.55
N GLU A 168 22.50 1.28 13.95
CA GLU A 168 23.59 0.53 14.60
C GLU A 168 24.78 0.35 13.65
N GLU A 169 24.54 0.02 12.38
CA GLU A 169 25.60 -0.08 11.38
C GLU A 169 26.31 1.27 11.15
N ASN A 170 25.56 2.37 11.11
CA ASN A 170 26.15 3.71 11.00
C ASN A 170 26.96 4.07 12.25
N ARG A 171 26.47 3.72 13.44
CA ARG A 171 27.19 3.92 14.70
C ARG A 171 28.47 3.09 14.74
N GLU A 172 28.41 1.81 14.38
CA GLU A 172 29.59 0.94 14.32
C GLU A 172 30.60 1.47 13.30
N ARG A 173 30.13 1.91 12.13
CA ARG A 173 30.97 2.53 11.10
C ARG A 173 31.67 3.79 11.61
N GLU A 174 30.94 4.66 12.33
CA GLU A 174 31.49 5.86 12.97
C GLU A 174 32.53 5.49 14.03
N GLU A 175 32.23 4.52 14.89
CA GLU A 175 33.15 4.06 15.94
C GLU A 175 34.43 3.43 15.34
N VAL A 176 34.30 2.64 14.28
CA VAL A 176 35.44 2.07 13.56
C VAL A 176 36.25 3.18 12.90
N HIS A 177 35.59 4.16 12.27
CA HIS A 177 36.26 5.30 11.66
C HIS A 177 37.01 6.13 12.71
N GLN A 178 36.38 6.41 13.85
CA GLN A 178 36.97 7.15 14.97
C GLN A 178 38.17 6.41 15.58
N LYS A 179 38.04 5.10 15.85
CA LYS A 179 39.17 4.26 16.30
C LYS A 179 40.30 4.25 15.29
N SER A 180 39.96 4.19 14.00
CA SER A 180 40.95 4.23 12.92
C SER A 180 41.65 5.59 12.86
N ILE A 181 40.97 6.70 13.13
CA ILE A 181 41.57 8.03 13.27
C ILE A 181 42.44 8.09 14.53
N GLU A 182 41.97 7.62 15.67
CA GLU A 182 42.70 7.64 16.95
C GLU A 182 43.97 6.78 16.91
N GLN A 183 43.91 5.60 16.28
CA GLN A 183 45.07 4.74 16.06
C GLN A 183 46.14 5.45 15.20
N VAL A 184 45.70 6.15 14.16
CA VAL A 184 46.61 6.89 13.26
C VAL A 184 47.11 8.17 13.90
N ALA A 185 46.30 8.85 14.72
CA ALA A 185 46.72 10.00 15.51
C ALA A 185 47.72 9.62 16.61
N SER A 186 47.59 8.41 17.16
CA SER A 186 48.51 7.83 18.15
C SER A 186 49.76 7.21 17.53
N SER A 187 49.83 7.10 16.19
CA SER A 187 51.03 6.62 15.51
C SER A 187 52.17 7.64 15.66
N GLY A 188 53.38 7.16 15.96
CA GLY A 188 54.56 8.03 16.08
C GLY A 188 55.03 8.63 14.74
N ASN A 189 54.44 8.18 13.62
CA ASN A 189 54.75 8.66 12.28
C ASN A 189 53.64 9.53 11.70
N ILE A 190 53.89 10.85 11.62
CA ILE A 190 52.94 11.84 11.09
C ILE A 190 52.53 11.55 9.64
N TRP A 191 53.38 10.87 8.86
CA TRP A 191 53.14 10.53 7.46
C TRP A 191 52.12 9.39 7.30
N GLU A 192 51.90 8.54 8.31
CA GLU A 192 50.79 7.57 8.31
C GLU A 192 49.44 8.28 8.26
N ARG A 193 49.32 9.39 8.98
CA ARG A 193 48.14 10.26 8.97
C ARG A 193 47.95 10.95 7.63
N VAL A 194 49.00 11.57 7.10
CA VAL A 194 48.95 12.29 5.82
C VAL A 194 48.57 11.34 4.68
N VAL A 195 49.17 10.14 4.60
CA VAL A 195 48.85 9.16 3.55
C VAL A 195 47.39 8.70 3.60
N LYS A 196 46.82 8.57 4.81
CA LYS A 196 45.43 8.15 4.99
C LYS A 196 44.43 9.24 4.65
N GLU A 197 44.70 10.50 5.03
CA GLU A 197 43.85 11.65 4.71
C GLU A 197 43.89 11.99 3.20
N VAL A 198 45.05 11.84 2.56
CA VAL A 198 45.25 12.15 1.13
C VAL A 198 44.86 10.97 0.21
N ASP A 199 44.47 9.82 0.77
CA ASP A 199 44.22 8.55 0.07
C ASP A 199 45.28 8.27 -1.01
N ALA A 200 46.55 8.39 -0.62
CA ALA A 200 47.68 8.20 -1.54
C ALA A 200 47.80 6.74 -2.02
N THR A 201 47.09 5.81 -1.38
CA THR A 201 47.01 4.38 -1.74
C THR A 201 46.04 4.09 -2.88
N ASN A 202 45.06 4.95 -3.11
CA ASN A 202 44.10 4.76 -4.18
C ASN A 202 44.60 5.43 -5.46
N ALA A 203 44.92 4.60 -6.44
CA ALA A 203 45.39 5.04 -7.75
C ALA A 203 44.31 5.76 -8.57
N LYS A 204 43.03 5.71 -8.16
CA LYS A 204 41.87 6.18 -8.95
C LYS A 204 41.19 7.44 -8.41
N THR A 205 41.78 8.15 -7.44
CA THR A 205 41.19 9.34 -6.83
C THR A 205 41.11 10.53 -7.80
N GLY A 206 40.12 10.56 -8.69
CA GLY A 206 39.73 11.76 -9.44
C GLY A 206 40.69 12.21 -10.55
N TYR A 207 40.15 13.03 -11.45
CA TYR A 207 40.89 13.63 -12.56
C TYR A 207 41.90 14.65 -12.01
N HIS A 208 43.16 14.24 -11.91
CA HIS A 208 44.25 15.14 -11.54
C HIS A 208 44.64 15.95 -12.79
N SER A 209 44.74 17.28 -12.68
CA SER A 209 45.22 18.13 -13.77
C SER A 209 46.72 17.97 -14.03
N HIS A 210 47.46 17.37 -13.09
CA HIS A 210 48.90 17.14 -13.14
C HIS A 210 49.23 15.73 -12.63
N ASP A 211 50.38 15.18 -13.07
CA ASP A 211 50.88 13.89 -12.60
C ASP A 211 51.34 13.98 -11.14
N VAL A 212 50.60 13.29 -10.27
CA VAL A 212 50.87 13.21 -8.83
C VAL A 212 51.54 11.89 -8.42
N SER A 213 51.94 11.04 -9.37
CA SER A 213 52.45 9.69 -9.09
C SER A 213 53.70 9.72 -8.21
N ARG A 214 54.66 10.61 -8.52
CA ARG A 214 55.88 10.80 -7.70
C ARG A 214 55.58 11.33 -6.30
N MET A 215 54.56 12.18 -6.17
CA MET A 215 54.16 12.72 -4.87
C MET A 215 53.52 11.63 -4.02
N LYS A 216 52.64 10.80 -4.60
CA LYS A 216 52.04 9.65 -3.93
C LYS A 216 53.11 8.64 -3.51
N GLU A 217 54.07 8.33 -4.39
CA GLU A 217 55.21 7.45 -4.08
C GLU A 217 56.04 7.98 -2.90
N LEU A 218 56.43 9.26 -2.94
CA LEU A 218 57.20 9.91 -1.88
C LEU A 218 56.45 9.93 -0.54
N MET A 219 55.14 10.18 -0.53
CA MET A 219 54.33 10.11 0.70
C MET A 219 54.27 8.69 1.29
N VAL A 220 54.19 7.67 0.44
CA VAL A 220 54.18 6.27 0.88
C VAL A 220 55.56 5.84 1.39
N ASP A 221 56.65 6.35 0.82
CA ASP A 221 58.01 6.09 1.32
C ASP A 221 58.26 6.75 2.67
N LEU A 222 57.82 8.00 2.86
CA LEU A 222 57.90 8.70 4.15
C LEU A 222 57.05 8.03 5.25
N LYS A 223 55.94 7.39 4.87
CA LYS A 223 55.16 6.55 5.78
C LYS A 223 55.97 5.33 6.28
N ARG A 224 56.85 4.75 5.46
CA ARG A 224 57.65 3.58 5.84
C ARG A 224 58.94 3.95 6.58
N ASP A 225 59.45 5.16 6.39
CA ASP A 225 60.67 5.63 7.03
C ASP A 225 60.44 6.02 8.49
N SER A 226 61.12 5.32 9.41
CA SER A 226 61.09 5.63 10.84
C SER A 226 61.81 6.94 11.21
N LYS A 227 62.70 7.44 10.34
CA LYS A 227 63.43 8.71 10.51
C LYS A 227 62.81 9.84 9.68
N ALA A 228 61.57 9.67 9.23
CA ALA A 228 60.87 10.68 8.48
C ALA A 228 60.78 12.01 9.26
N PRO A 229 60.88 13.16 8.56
CA PRO A 229 60.78 14.46 9.20
C PRO A 229 59.41 14.61 9.87
N GLY A 230 59.41 15.06 11.13
CA GLY A 230 58.18 15.24 11.92
C GLY A 230 57.82 14.05 12.81
N ASN A 231 58.55 12.93 12.75
CA ASN A 231 58.42 11.88 13.75
C ASN A 231 58.92 12.38 15.10
N ILE A 232 58.16 12.11 16.17
CA ILE A 232 58.59 12.35 17.54
C ILE A 232 59.62 11.27 17.86
N ILE A 233 60.88 11.53 17.53
CA ILE A 233 62.00 10.69 17.93
C ILE A 233 62.23 11.03 19.41
N GLU A 234 61.81 10.15 20.32
CA GLU A 234 62.29 10.23 21.70
C GLU A 234 63.83 10.13 21.65
N ALA A 235 64.49 11.22 22.03
CA ALA A 235 65.93 11.33 22.11
C ALA A 235 66.46 10.68 23.40
#